data_AF-A0A9E6EYD8-F1
#
_entry.id   AF-A0A9E6EYD8-F1
#
_cell.length_a   1.000
_cell.length_b   1.000
_cell.length_c   1.000
_cell.angle_alpha   90.00
_cell.angle_beta   90.00
_cell.angle_gamma   90.00
#
_symmetry.space_group_name_H-M   'P 1'
#
loop_
_entity.id
_entity.type
_entity.pdbx_description
1 polymer ?
#
loop_
_entity_poly.entity_id
_entity_poly.type
_entity_poly.pdbx_seq_one_letter_code
_entity_poly.pdbx_strand_id
1 'polypeptide(L)'
;MKFIFAIIFTILSFFCLGQDYDKLDSNIVAGKMNSSSKLIFINSKTCECAKDIAKNDLKKDLFYLFIIGGITPLTYTTDSIFERKYNVKYFDYGCIAARLICIEKYNWEIFDFLEKNYSKTWKKDVRSDVIGLKKWKSKKKKNATKFSNQ
;
A
#
# COMPACT_ATOMS: atom_id res chain seq x y z
N MET A 1 -41.59 -2.05 45.66
CA MET A 1 -40.84 -1.36 44.58
C MET A 1 -39.31 -1.48 44.72
N LYS A 2 -38.77 -2.66 45.11
CA LYS A 2 -37.31 -2.89 45.20
C LYS A 2 -36.79 -4.04 44.32
N PHE A 3 -37.69 -4.75 43.62
CA PHE A 3 -37.33 -5.89 42.77
C PHE A 3 -37.44 -5.63 41.26
N ILE A 4 -37.97 -4.47 40.84
CA ILE A 4 -38.12 -4.15 39.40
C ILE A 4 -36.81 -3.58 38.82
N PHE A 5 -35.98 -2.91 39.64
CA PHE A 5 -34.70 -2.35 39.17
C PHE A 5 -33.60 -3.38 38.94
N ALA A 6 -33.70 -4.58 39.53
CA ALA A 6 -32.69 -5.63 39.37
C ALA A 6 -32.80 -6.38 38.03
N ILE A 7 -33.96 -6.31 37.35
CA ILE A 7 -34.20 -7.01 36.09
C ILE A 7 -33.68 -6.20 34.88
N ILE A 8 -33.60 -4.87 35.01
CA ILE A 8 -33.12 -4.00 33.92
C ILE A 8 -31.59 -4.09 33.76
N PHE A 9 -30.86 -4.50 34.80
CA PHE A 9 -29.38 -4.59 34.76
C PHE A 9 -28.85 -5.90 34.16
N THR A 10 -29.67 -6.93 34.00
CA THR A 10 -29.25 -8.24 33.44
C THR A 10 -29.55 -8.40 31.94
N ILE A 11 -30.38 -7.53 31.35
CA ILE A 11 -30.71 -7.58 29.92
C ILE A 11 -29.63 -6.86 29.07
N LEU A 12 -28.75 -6.06 29.70
CA LEU A 12 -27.67 -5.34 28.99
C LEU A 12 -26.49 -6.24 28.58
N SER A 13 -26.42 -7.47 29.08
CA SER A 13 -25.34 -8.44 28.78
C SER A 13 -25.67 -9.47 27.69
N PHE A 14 -26.82 -9.36 27.02
CA PHE A 14 -27.28 -10.37 26.04
C PHE A 14 -27.40 -9.90 24.59
N PHE A 15 -26.84 -8.74 24.21
CA PHE A 15 -26.43 -8.56 22.81
C PHE A 15 -25.11 -9.28 22.59
N CYS A 16 -25.26 -10.60 22.48
CA CYS A 16 -24.29 -11.52 21.95
C CYS A 16 -23.75 -10.94 20.63
N LEU A 17 -22.42 -10.83 20.54
CA LEU A 17 -21.72 -10.57 19.29
C LEU A 17 -21.94 -11.77 18.36
N GLY A 18 -23.06 -11.77 17.65
CA GLY A 18 -23.22 -12.57 16.45
C GLY A 18 -22.40 -11.92 15.34
N GLN A 19 -21.09 -12.20 15.28
CA GLN A 19 -20.36 -11.97 14.04
C GLN A 19 -20.68 -13.13 13.11
N ASP A 20 -21.68 -12.90 12.28
CA ASP A 20 -21.88 -13.60 11.03
C ASP A 20 -20.60 -13.39 10.20
N TYR A 21 -19.74 -14.41 10.12
CA TYR A 21 -18.46 -14.36 9.39
C TYR A 21 -18.65 -14.54 7.89
N ASP A 22 -19.67 -13.93 7.31
CA ASP A 22 -19.91 -13.95 5.87
C ASP A 22 -19.88 -12.52 5.33
N LYS A 23 -18.75 -12.23 4.65
CA LYS A 23 -18.22 -10.91 4.23
C LYS A 23 -17.54 -10.12 5.35
N LEU A 24 -16.29 -10.50 5.61
CA LEU A 24 -15.30 -9.59 6.19
C LEU A 24 -15.16 -8.37 5.28
N ASP A 25 -15.90 -7.32 5.61
CA ASP A 25 -15.85 -6.03 4.93
C ASP A 25 -14.43 -5.50 5.06
N SER A 26 -13.70 -5.53 3.94
CA SER A 26 -12.29 -5.12 3.86
C SER A 26 -12.07 -3.71 4.43
N ASN A 27 -13.12 -2.89 4.53
CA ASN A 27 -13.08 -1.53 5.04
C ASN A 27 -13.01 -1.44 6.58
N ILE A 28 -13.60 -2.39 7.32
CA ILE A 28 -13.60 -2.38 8.80
C ILE A 28 -12.26 -2.89 9.35
N VAL A 29 -11.63 -3.86 8.68
CA VAL A 29 -10.26 -4.32 9.02
C VAL A 29 -9.19 -3.36 8.48
N ALA A 30 -9.44 -2.68 7.35
CA ALA A 30 -8.54 -1.69 6.76
C ALA A 30 -8.34 -0.41 7.60
N GLY A 31 -9.20 -0.14 8.58
CA GLY A 31 -9.06 1.01 9.47
C GLY A 31 -7.77 0.99 10.29
N LYS A 32 -7.24 -0.21 10.60
CA LYS A 32 -6.04 -0.40 11.44
C LYS A 32 -4.81 -0.89 10.68
N MET A 33 -4.97 -1.41 9.46
CA MET A 33 -3.87 -1.99 8.69
C MET A 33 -3.05 -0.93 7.94
N ASN A 34 -1.73 -1.12 7.90
CA ASN A 34 -0.87 -0.37 6.99
C ASN A 34 -1.05 -0.87 5.55
N SER A 35 -0.49 -0.12 4.61
CA SER A 35 -0.67 -0.35 3.18
C SER A 35 -0.05 -1.68 2.73
N SER A 36 1.08 -2.07 3.32
CA SER A 36 1.69 -3.37 3.07
C SER A 36 0.75 -4.53 3.43
N SER A 37 0.22 -4.51 4.65
CA SER A 37 -0.73 -5.53 5.10
C SER A 37 -1.99 -5.54 4.21
N LYS A 38 -2.56 -4.38 3.88
CA LYS A 38 -3.72 -4.29 2.99
C LYS A 38 -3.48 -4.99 1.64
N LEU A 39 -2.32 -4.76 1.04
CA LEU A 39 -2.00 -5.35 -0.27
C LEU A 39 -1.89 -6.89 -0.22
N ILE A 40 -1.45 -7.47 0.90
CA ILE A 40 -1.35 -8.93 1.07
C ILE A 40 -2.73 -9.60 0.99
N PHE A 41 -3.76 -8.99 1.55
CA PHE A 41 -5.12 -9.56 1.60
C PHE A 41 -5.96 -9.29 0.35
N ILE A 42 -5.41 -8.64 -0.69
CA ILE A 42 -6.14 -8.40 -1.94
C ILE A 42 -6.29 -9.70 -2.73
N ASN A 43 -7.51 -10.24 -2.74
CA ASN A 43 -7.85 -11.44 -3.52
C ASN A 43 -8.25 -11.13 -4.99
N SER A 44 -8.17 -9.87 -5.43
CA SER A 44 -8.50 -9.49 -6.82
C SER A 44 -7.39 -9.88 -7.80
N LYS A 45 -7.72 -10.64 -8.86
CA LYS A 45 -6.77 -10.95 -9.95
C LYS A 45 -6.15 -9.71 -10.58
N THR A 46 -6.92 -8.63 -10.71
CA THR A 46 -6.50 -7.39 -11.36
C THR A 46 -5.79 -6.43 -10.41
N CYS A 47 -5.94 -6.56 -9.09
CA CYS A 47 -5.35 -5.66 -8.10
C CYS A 47 -5.69 -4.17 -8.32
N GLU A 48 -6.90 -3.86 -8.78
CA GLU A 48 -7.30 -2.47 -9.03
C GLU A 48 -7.29 -1.60 -7.76
N CYS A 49 -7.75 -2.15 -6.64
CA CYS A 49 -7.77 -1.47 -5.34
C CYS A 49 -6.38 -1.01 -4.86
N ALA A 50 -5.29 -1.59 -5.37
CA ALA A 50 -3.93 -1.16 -5.00
C ALA A 50 -3.66 0.30 -5.36
N LYS A 51 -4.26 0.81 -6.44
CA LYS A 51 -4.17 2.22 -6.82
C LYS A 51 -4.90 3.12 -5.85
N ASP A 52 -6.07 2.70 -5.37
CA ASP A 52 -6.87 3.49 -4.44
C ASP A 52 -6.20 3.57 -3.08
N ILE A 53 -5.56 2.48 -2.64
CA ILE A 53 -4.71 2.47 -1.44
C ILE A 53 -3.56 3.46 -1.62
N ALA A 54 -2.83 3.42 -2.75
CA ALA A 54 -1.73 4.35 -3.01
C ALA A 54 -2.20 5.82 -3.01
N LYS A 55 -3.31 6.12 -3.67
CA LYS A 55 -3.90 7.47 -3.68
C LYS A 55 -4.33 7.94 -2.29
N ASN A 56 -4.89 7.05 -1.48
CA ASN A 56 -5.25 7.36 -0.11
C ASN A 56 -4.01 7.62 0.76
N ASP A 57 -2.94 6.87 0.57
CA ASP A 57 -1.68 7.08 1.28
C ASP A 57 -0.99 8.38 0.87
N LEU A 58 -1.03 8.72 -0.42
CA LEU A 58 -0.57 10.01 -0.93
C LEU A 58 -1.30 11.18 -0.26
N LYS A 59 -2.62 11.06 -0.01
CA LYS A 59 -3.41 12.08 0.71
C LYS A 59 -3.05 12.19 2.19
N LYS A 60 -2.40 11.18 2.76
CA LYS A 60 -2.00 11.11 4.17
C LYS A 60 -0.51 11.38 4.37
N ASP A 61 0.19 11.80 3.33
CA ASP A 61 1.66 11.97 3.32
C ASP A 61 2.43 10.69 3.71
N LEU A 62 1.87 9.52 3.38
CA LEU A 62 2.47 8.21 3.66
C LEU A 62 3.04 7.59 2.38
N PHE A 63 4.25 7.97 1.99
CA PHE A 63 4.79 7.48 0.71
C PHE A 63 5.66 6.26 0.93
N TYR A 64 5.28 5.12 0.34
CA TYR A 64 6.06 3.88 0.40
C TYR A 64 6.53 3.44 -0.98
N LEU A 65 7.74 2.90 -1.05
CA LEU A 65 8.19 2.10 -2.18
C LEU A 65 8.44 0.67 -1.70
N PHE A 66 7.68 -0.24 -2.27
CA PHE A 66 7.76 -1.64 -1.90
C PHE A 66 8.86 -2.37 -2.64
N ILE A 67 9.66 -3.11 -1.87
CA ILE A 67 10.71 -4.03 -2.30
C ILE A 67 10.42 -5.42 -1.73
N ILE A 68 11.03 -6.45 -2.32
CA ILE A 68 11.05 -7.81 -1.77
C ILE A 68 12.52 -8.16 -1.53
N GLY A 69 12.86 -8.33 -0.27
CA GLY A 69 14.12 -8.92 0.16
C GLY A 69 14.00 -10.43 0.30
N GLY A 70 14.45 -10.94 1.43
CA GLY A 70 14.41 -12.36 1.76
C GLY A 70 14.52 -12.55 3.26
N ILE A 71 15.12 -13.66 3.69
CA ILE A 71 15.31 -13.97 5.12
C ILE A 71 16.20 -12.91 5.79
N THR A 72 17.18 -12.38 5.04
CA THR A 72 18.06 -11.31 5.50
C THR A 72 17.75 -10.02 4.72
N PRO A 73 17.17 -9.00 5.38
CA PRO A 73 16.96 -7.69 4.76
C PRO A 73 18.28 -7.07 4.31
N LEU A 74 18.31 -6.48 3.12
CA LEU A 74 19.45 -5.72 2.62
C LEU A 74 19.24 -4.24 2.92
N THR A 75 20.07 -3.69 3.80
CA THR A 75 20.08 -2.26 4.12
C THR A 75 21.23 -1.58 3.38
N TYR A 76 20.91 -0.55 2.58
CA TYR A 76 21.92 0.31 1.95
C TYR A 76 21.98 1.65 2.66
N THR A 77 23.18 2.21 2.83
CA THR A 77 23.34 3.57 3.39
C THR A 77 22.67 4.64 2.52
N THR A 78 22.54 4.39 1.21
CA THR A 78 21.84 5.24 0.26
C THR A 78 20.33 5.30 0.48
N ASP A 79 19.75 4.30 1.15
CA ASP A 79 18.31 4.23 1.37
C ASP A 79 17.86 5.41 2.22
N SER A 80 18.49 5.64 3.38
CA SER A 80 18.16 6.79 4.24
C SER A 80 18.31 8.15 3.53
N ILE A 81 19.27 8.26 2.59
CA ILE A 81 19.45 9.49 1.80
C ILE A 81 18.27 9.70 0.86
N PHE A 82 17.89 8.66 0.11
CA PHE A 82 16.72 8.70 -0.77
C PHE A 82 15.45 9.00 0.02
N GLU A 83 15.23 8.30 1.13
CA GLU A 83 14.01 8.39 1.91
C GLU A 83 13.79 9.80 2.48
N ARG A 84 14.84 10.41 3.03
CA ARG A 84 14.75 11.80 3.52
C ARG A 84 14.58 12.79 2.38
N LYS A 85 15.31 12.61 1.27
CA LYS A 85 15.30 13.56 0.14
C LYS A 85 13.93 13.65 -0.54
N TYR A 86 13.21 12.54 -0.61
CA TYR A 86 11.93 12.44 -1.32
C TYR A 86 10.72 12.23 -0.41
N ASN A 87 10.92 12.18 0.91
CA ASN A 87 9.91 11.85 1.92
C ASN A 87 9.20 10.50 1.65
N VAL A 88 9.93 9.51 1.14
CA VAL A 88 9.39 8.21 0.71
C VAL A 88 10.13 7.09 1.40
N LYS A 89 9.45 6.20 2.11
CA LYS A 89 10.10 5.08 2.82
C LYS A 89 10.16 3.83 1.97
N TYR A 90 11.24 3.07 2.05
CA TYR A 90 11.25 1.71 1.56
C TYR A 90 10.52 0.81 2.54
N PHE A 91 9.70 -0.09 2.02
CA PHE A 91 9.09 -1.15 2.80
C PHE A 91 9.48 -2.49 2.17
N ASP A 92 10.19 -3.29 2.96
CA ASP A 92 10.61 -4.64 2.59
C ASP A 92 9.60 -5.67 3.09
N TYR A 93 9.00 -6.43 2.16
CA TYR A 93 8.10 -7.53 2.48
C TYR A 93 8.81 -8.76 3.08
N GLY A 94 10.14 -8.85 2.98
CA GLY A 94 10.87 -10.06 3.30
C GLY A 94 10.37 -11.26 2.48
N CYS A 95 10.15 -12.39 3.13
CA CYS A 95 9.72 -13.63 2.47
C CYS A 95 8.23 -13.68 2.10
N ILE A 96 7.36 -12.90 2.76
CA ILE A 96 5.91 -12.95 2.56
C ILE A 96 5.45 -11.64 1.97
N ALA A 97 5.26 -11.64 0.65
CA ALA A 97 4.88 -10.46 -0.11
C ALA A 97 3.45 -10.53 -0.64
N ALA A 98 2.86 -9.36 -0.85
CA ALA A 98 1.66 -9.23 -1.64
C ALA A 98 1.92 -9.68 -3.10
N ARG A 99 0.84 -9.93 -3.84
CA ARG A 99 0.95 -10.28 -5.27
C ARG A 99 1.72 -9.19 -6.02
N LEU A 100 2.72 -9.58 -6.81
CA LEU A 100 3.61 -8.64 -7.51
C LEU A 100 2.84 -7.58 -8.30
N ILE A 101 1.76 -7.96 -9.00
CA ILE A 101 0.94 -7.03 -9.77
C ILE A 101 0.23 -5.98 -8.90
N CYS A 102 -0.15 -6.32 -7.66
CA CYS A 102 -0.69 -5.35 -6.70
C CYS A 102 0.39 -4.35 -6.28
N ILE A 103 1.59 -4.85 -5.96
CA ILE A 103 2.74 -4.03 -5.58
C ILE A 103 3.13 -3.08 -6.72
N GLU A 104 3.22 -3.60 -7.95
CA GLU A 104 3.53 -2.80 -9.15
C GLU A 104 2.53 -1.67 -9.33
N LYS A 105 1.22 -1.96 -9.24
CA LYS A 105 0.17 -0.95 -9.38
C LYS A 105 0.25 0.13 -8.31
N TYR A 106 0.55 -0.24 -7.06
CA TYR A 106 0.76 0.72 -5.98
C TYR A 106 2.00 1.59 -6.27
N ASN A 107 3.17 0.96 -6.48
CA ASN A 107 4.42 1.67 -6.70
C ASN A 107 4.36 2.61 -7.91
N TRP A 108 3.60 2.28 -8.95
CA TRP A 108 3.43 3.15 -10.13
C TRP A 108 2.75 4.47 -9.82
N GLU A 109 1.77 4.50 -8.91
CA GLU A 109 1.14 5.74 -8.48
C GLU A 109 2.16 6.61 -7.69
N ILE A 110 3.02 5.98 -6.90
CA ILE A 110 4.12 6.67 -6.18
C ILE A 110 5.19 7.16 -7.17
N PHE A 111 5.53 6.40 -8.20
CA PHE A 111 6.46 6.85 -9.25
C PHE A 111 5.89 8.04 -10.04
N ASP A 112 4.60 8.05 -10.33
CA ASP A 112 3.94 9.17 -10.98
C ASP A 112 3.93 10.41 -10.08
N PHE A 113 3.73 10.25 -8.76
CA PHE A 113 3.92 11.31 -7.78
C PHE A 113 5.36 11.83 -7.76
N LEU A 114 6.36 10.96 -7.70
CA LEU A 114 7.77 11.33 -7.69
C LEU A 114 8.18 12.08 -8.96
N GLU A 115 7.74 11.60 -10.13
CA GLU A 115 7.99 12.24 -11.42
C GLU A 115 7.42 13.65 -11.47
N LYS A 116 6.20 13.83 -10.94
CA LYS A 116 5.51 15.13 -10.94
C LYS A 116 6.21 16.15 -10.04
N ASN A 117 6.68 15.72 -8.86
CA ASN A 117 7.16 16.64 -7.82
C ASN A 117 8.69 16.83 -7.80
N TYR A 118 9.47 15.85 -8.28
CA TYR A 118 10.93 15.82 -8.08
C TYR A 118 11.73 15.68 -9.37
N SER A 119 11.14 16.00 -10.54
CA SER A 119 11.81 15.90 -11.84
C SER A 119 12.28 14.46 -12.13
N LYS A 120 13.23 14.26 -13.05
CA LYS A 120 13.78 12.95 -13.42
C LYS A 120 14.94 12.51 -12.51
N THR A 121 15.36 13.33 -11.55
CA THR A 121 16.56 13.06 -10.72
C THR A 121 16.36 11.89 -9.77
N TRP A 122 15.16 11.74 -9.18
CA TRP A 122 14.83 10.63 -8.28
C TRP A 122 15.05 9.24 -8.91
N LYS A 123 14.96 9.14 -10.25
CA LYS A 123 15.17 7.87 -10.97
C LYS A 123 16.59 7.33 -10.91
N LYS A 124 17.56 8.21 -10.62
CA LYS A 124 18.97 7.85 -10.43
C LYS A 124 19.26 7.43 -8.99
N ASP A 125 18.48 7.96 -8.05
CA ASP A 125 18.69 7.78 -6.62
C ASP A 125 17.89 6.59 -6.08
N VAL A 126 16.75 6.28 -6.70
CA VAL A 126 15.89 5.16 -6.30
C VAL A 126 16.59 3.82 -6.52
N ARG A 127 16.43 2.88 -5.58
CA ARG A 127 16.89 1.50 -5.75
C ARG A 127 16.36 0.88 -7.06
N SER A 128 17.20 0.09 -7.71
CA SER A 128 16.88 -0.54 -8.99
C SER A 128 15.94 -1.74 -8.85
N ASP A 129 15.86 -2.34 -7.66
CA ASP A 129 15.05 -3.51 -7.31
C ASP A 129 13.62 -3.15 -6.85
N VAL A 130 13.27 -1.86 -6.81
CA VAL A 130 11.88 -1.44 -6.53
C VAL A 130 10.93 -2.06 -7.56
N ILE A 131 9.94 -2.76 -7.03
CA ILE A 131 9.03 -3.58 -7.83
C ILE A 131 8.28 -2.70 -8.82
N GLY A 132 8.31 -3.11 -10.09
CA GLY A 132 7.64 -2.41 -11.18
C GLY A 132 8.39 -1.23 -11.79
N LEU A 133 9.55 -0.80 -11.26
CA LEU A 133 10.27 0.39 -11.75
C LEU A 133 10.66 0.27 -13.23
N LYS A 134 11.29 -0.85 -13.62
CA LYS A 134 11.71 -1.09 -15.02
C LYS A 134 10.51 -1.07 -15.97
N LYS A 135 9.42 -1.76 -15.61
CA LYS A 135 8.19 -1.82 -16.42
C LYS A 135 7.53 -0.44 -16.57
N TRP A 136 7.45 0.35 -15.49
CA TRP A 136 6.92 1.71 -15.51
C TRP A 136 7.73 2.62 -16.45
N LYS A 137 9.07 2.60 -16.34
CA LYS A 137 9.97 3.37 -17.21
C LYS A 137 9.74 3.02 -18.69
N SER A 138 9.64 1.72 -19.02
CA SER A 138 9.35 1.27 -20.39
C SER A 138 7.97 1.74 -20.88
N LYS A 139 6.94 1.70 -20.03
CA LYS A 139 5.59 2.17 -20.37
C LYS A 139 5.57 3.67 -20.68
N LYS A 140 6.23 4.50 -19.85
CA LYS A 140 6.35 5.95 -20.09
C LYS A 140 7.07 6.26 -21.40
N LYS A 141 8.16 5.54 -21.71
CA LYS A 141 8.89 5.70 -22.97
C LYS A 141 8.00 5.38 -24.19
N LYS A 142 7.30 4.25 -24.18
CA LYS A 142 6.39 3.86 -25.27
C LYS A 142 5.29 4.91 -25.49
N ASN A 143 4.70 5.42 -24.41
CA ASN A 143 3.68 6.45 -24.50
C ASN A 143 4.25 7.74 -25.11
N ALA A 144 5.42 8.20 -24.67
CA ALA A 144 6.07 9.38 -25.22
C ALA A 144 6.35 9.27 -26.72
N THR A 145 6.83 8.12 -27.20
CA THR A 145 7.06 7.88 -28.64
C THR A 145 5.76 7.81 -29.44
N LYS A 146 4.65 7.36 -28.84
CA LYS A 146 3.34 7.38 -29.52
C LYS A 146 2.85 8.81 -29.75
N PHE A 147 3.04 9.70 -28.79
CA PHE A 147 2.64 11.11 -28.90
C PHE A 147 3.54 11.95 -29.82
N SER A 148 4.79 11.53 -30.07
CA SER A 148 5.67 12.24 -31.02
C SER A 148 5.42 11.88 -32.48
N ASN A 149 4.64 10.83 -32.74
CA ASN A 149 4.36 10.31 -34.08
C ASN A 149 2.90 10.55 -34.51
N GLN A 150 2.18 11.43 -33.80
CA GLN A 150 0.85 11.96 -34.14
C GLN A 150 0.98 13.46 -34.41
#